data_AF-A0A2U3CLF1-F1
#
_entry.id   AF-A0A2U3CLF1-F1
#
_cell.length_a   1.000
_cell.length_b   1.000
_cell.length_c   1.000
_cell.angle_alpha   90.00
_cell.angle_beta   90.00
_cell.angle_gamma   90.00
#
_symmetry.space_group_name_H-M   'P 1'
#
loop_
_entity.id
_entity.type
_entity.pdbx_description
1 polymer ?
#
loop_
_entity_poly.entity_id
_entity_poly.type
_entity_poly.pdbx_seq_one_letter_code
_entity_poly.pdbx_strand_id
1 'polypeptide(L)' 'MYKGFATRINPLRPIPPETSAVHGIADWDVEDKPPFDQVWPIVEKQIESVDVLVAHNAPFDRSFLPETRKPWLDT' A
#
# COMPACT_ATOMS: atom_id res chain seq x y z
N MET A 1 -22.93 1.92 1.84
CA MET A 1 -21.83 0.98 1.61
C MET A 1 -20.56 1.80 1.44
N TYR A 2 -19.57 1.63 2.31
CA TYR A 2 -18.26 2.25 2.10
C TYR A 2 -17.57 1.50 0.95
N LYS A 3 -17.11 2.24 -0.07
CA LYS A 3 -16.29 1.69 -1.16
C LYS A 3 -14.84 1.83 -0.72
N GLY A 4 -14.12 0.72 -0.57
CA GLY A 4 -12.70 0.75 -0.23
C GLY A 4 -11.88 1.47 -1.31
N PHE A 5 -10.79 2.12 -0.90
CA PHE A 5 -9.79 2.64 -1.82
C PHE A 5 -8.77 1.55 -2.14
N ALA A 6 -8.52 1.29 -3.42
CA ALA A 6 -7.51 0.35 -3.88
C ALA A 6 -6.92 0.85 -5.19
N THR A 7 -5.60 0.85 -5.31
CA THR A 7 -4.88 1.21 -6.54
C THR A 7 -3.59 0.42 -6.67
N ARG A 8 -3.15 0.22 -7.90
CA ARG A 8 -1.78 -0.23 -8.21
C ARG A 8 -0.84 0.98 -8.24
N ILE A 9 0.43 0.74 -7.97
CA ILE A 9 1.50 1.74 -8.05
C ILE A 9 2.66 1.20 -8.87
N ASN A 10 3.38 2.09 -9.56
CA ASN A 10 4.64 1.75 -10.19
C ASN A 10 5.76 1.82 -9.13
N PRO A 11 6.47 0.71 -8.84
CA PRO A 11 7.54 0.70 -7.84
C PRO A 11 8.85 1.35 -8.33
N LEU A 12 8.88 1.85 -9.57
CA LEU A 12 10.05 2.47 -10.22
C LEU A 12 11.27 1.54 -10.32
N ARG A 13 11.03 0.22 -10.25
CA ARG A 13 12.02 -0.85 -10.37
C ARG A 13 11.35 -2.11 -10.91
N PRO A 14 12.08 -3.02 -11.55
CA PRO A 14 11.52 -4.29 -12.01
C PRO A 14 10.95 -5.13 -10.85
N ILE A 15 9.82 -5.79 -11.09
CA ILE A 15 9.23 -6.76 -10.16
C ILE A 15 9.92 -8.13 -10.37
N PRO A 16 10.54 -8.73 -9.34
CA PRO A 16 11.17 -10.04 -9.48
C PRO A 16 10.18 -11.13 -9.94
N PRO A 17 10.57 -12.03 -10.86
CA PRO A 17 9.68 -13.08 -11.37
C PRO A 17 9.06 -13.96 -10.27
N GLU A 18 9.80 -14.25 -9.21
CA GLU A 18 9.33 -15.00 -8.04
C GLU A 18 8.24 -14.25 -7.27
N THR A 19 8.33 -12.92 -7.17
CA THR A 19 7.29 -12.07 -6.57
C THR A 19 6.05 -12.04 -7.46
N SER A 20 6.24 -11.89 -8.77
CA SER A 20 5.16 -11.96 -9.76
C SER A 20 4.43 -13.30 -9.73
N ALA A 21 5.15 -14.41 -9.55
CA ALA A 21 4.57 -15.76 -9.48
C ALA A 21 3.66 -15.95 -8.26
N VAL A 22 3.97 -15.30 -7.13
CA VAL A 22 3.17 -15.37 -5.91
C VAL A 22 1.94 -14.45 -5.99
N HIS A 23 2.10 -13.23 -6.51
CA HIS A 23 1.08 -12.18 -6.43
C HIS A 23 0.29 -11.94 -7.71
N GLY A 24 0.74 -12.46 -8.85
CA GLY A 24 0.10 -12.28 -10.15
C GLY A 24 0.14 -10.85 -10.70
N ILE A 25 1.10 -10.03 -10.25
CA ILE A 25 1.33 -8.66 -10.73
C ILE A 25 2.71 -8.63 -11.37
N ALA A 26 2.79 -8.21 -12.63
CA ALA A 26 4.04 -8.08 -13.37
C ALA A 26 4.30 -6.61 -13.77
N ASP A 27 5.45 -6.33 -14.38
CA ASP A 27 5.84 -4.95 -14.74
C ASP A 27 4.80 -4.25 -15.64
N TRP A 28 4.23 -4.96 -16.62
CA TRP A 28 3.21 -4.41 -17.53
C TRP A 28 1.89 -4.07 -16.84
N ASP A 29 1.62 -4.62 -15.64
CA ASP A 29 0.42 -4.30 -14.86
C ASP A 29 0.50 -2.94 -14.17
N VAL A 30 1.73 -2.41 -14.03
CA VAL A 30 2.04 -1.23 -13.21
C VAL A 30 2.82 -0.15 -13.95
N GLU A 31 3.26 -0.39 -15.18
CA GLU A 31 4.13 0.53 -15.93
C GLU A 31 3.53 1.94 -16.10
N ASP A 32 2.22 2.03 -16.31
CA ASP A 32 1.46 3.27 -16.52
C ASP A 32 0.85 3.85 -15.22
N LYS A 33 1.10 3.20 -14.07
CA LYS A 33 0.51 3.57 -12.78
C LYS A 33 1.36 4.63 -12.08
N PRO A 34 0.73 5.47 -11.22
CA PRO A 34 1.49 6.47 -10.47
C PRO A 34 2.48 5.80 -9.51
N PRO A 35 3.64 6.43 -9.23
CA PRO A 35 4.54 6.00 -8.18
C PRO A 35 3.95 6.24 -6.77
N PHE A 36 4.58 5.63 -5.76
CA PHE A 36 4.14 5.66 -4.37
C PHE A 36 3.96 7.08 -3.82
N ASP A 37 4.91 7.98 -4.10
CA ASP A 37 4.92 9.37 -3.61
C ASP A 37 3.72 10.20 -4.10
N GLN A 38 3.15 9.86 -5.27
CA GLN A 38 1.94 10.49 -5.77
C GLN A 38 0.66 9.93 -5.13
N VAL A 39 0.68 8.67 -4.69
CA VAL A 39 -0.49 8.00 -4.09
C VAL A 39 -0.56 8.20 -2.58
N TRP A 40 0.59 8.25 -1.90
CA TRP A 40 0.64 8.34 -0.43
C TRP A 40 -0.19 9.49 0.15
N PRO A 41 -0.16 10.74 -0.38
CA PRO A 41 -0.98 11.83 0.17
C PRO A 41 -2.49 11.56 0.15
N ILE A 42 -2.98 10.74 -0.79
CA ILE A 42 -4.39 10.35 -0.87
C ILE A 42 -4.73 9.39 0.27
N VAL A 43 -3.85 8.42 0.53
CA VAL A 43 -4.02 7.41 1.59
C VAL A 43 -3.84 8.04 2.97
N GLU A 44 -2.83 8.88 3.15
CA GLU A 44 -2.53 9.60 4.38
C GLU A 44 -3.73 10.42 4.86
N LYS A 45 -4.38 11.16 3.95
CA LYS A 45 -5.62 11.90 4.27
C LYS A 45 -6.75 11.01 4.77
N GLN A 46 -6.85 9.78 4.27
CA GLN A 46 -7.85 8.82 4.77
C GLN A 46 -7.45 8.28 6.15
N ILE A 47 -6.16 7.98 6.35
CA ILE A 47 -5.61 7.55 7.63
C ILE A 47 -5.84 8.61 8.72
N GLU A 48 -5.65 9.89 8.41
CA GLU A 48 -5.90 10.99 9.35
C GLU A 48 -7.34 11.00 9.88
N SER A 49 -8.30 10.56 9.07
CA SER A 49 -9.74 10.54 9.40
C SER A 49 -10.19 9.34 10.24
N VAL A 50 -9.30 8.39 10.57
CA VAL A 50 -9.62 7.21 11.37
C VAL A 50 -8.89 7.22 12.72
N ASP A 51 -9.45 6.54 13.72
CA ASP A 51 -8.86 6.45 15.06
C ASP A 51 -7.78 5.37 15.16
N VAL A 52 -7.88 4.32 14.33
CA VAL A 52 -7.04 3.12 14.43
C VAL A 52 -6.83 2.46 13.06
N LEU A 53 -5.64 1.89 12.85
CA LEU A 53 -5.33 1.06 11.70
C LEU A 53 -5.37 -0.43 12.09
N VAL A 54 -5.83 -1.29 11.20
CA VAL A 54 -5.94 -2.73 11.46
C VAL A 54 -5.29 -3.50 10.32
N ALA A 55 -4.39 -4.42 10.64
CA ALA A 55 -3.69 -5.26 9.67
C ALA A 55 -3.37 -6.64 10.29
N HIS A 56 -3.10 -7.65 9.46
CA HIS A 56 -2.61 -8.95 9.89
C HIS A 56 -1.09 -8.97 9.64
N ASN A 57 -0.30 -9.14 10.70
CA ASN A 57 1.15 -8.88 10.72
C ASN A 57 1.50 -7.40 10.51
N ALA A 58 0.86 -6.51 11.27
CA ALA A 58 1.04 -5.06 11.19
C ALA A 58 2.51 -4.55 11.18
N PRO A 59 3.48 -5.18 11.90
CA PRO A 59 4.88 -4.77 11.82
C PRO A 59 5.47 -4.82 10.41
N PHE A 60 5.01 -5.75 9.56
CA PHE A 60 5.45 -5.84 8.17
C PHE A 60 5.04 -4.60 7.39
N ASP A 61 3.75 -4.25 7.34
CA ASP A 61 3.25 -3.08 6.61
C ASP A 61 3.89 -1.78 7.10
N ARG A 62 4.01 -1.61 8.42
CA ARG A 62 4.68 -0.45 9.03
C ARG A 62 6.12 -0.28 8.57
N SER A 63 6.81 -1.37 8.23
CA SER A 63 8.20 -1.28 7.74
C SER A 63 8.32 -0.71 6.33
N PHE A 64 7.22 -0.69 5.56
CA PHE A 64 7.18 -0.13 4.20
C PHE A 64 6.53 1.26 4.12
N LEU A 65 5.79 1.67 5.15
CA LEU A 65 5.00 2.90 5.12
C LEU A 65 5.66 4.04 5.92
N PRO A 66 5.46 5.29 5.51
CA PRO A 66 5.76 6.44 6.37
C PRO A 66 5.01 6.38 7.70
N GLU A 67 5.54 7.08 8.72
CA GLU A 67 4.89 7.19 10.02
C GLU A 67 3.50 7.82 9.91
N THR A 68 2.49 7.18 10.50
CA THR A 68 1.06 7.55 10.38
C THR A 68 0.52 8.24 11.62
N ARG A 69 1.21 8.16 12.77
CA ARG A 69 0.78 8.65 14.09
C ARG A 69 -0.54 8.07 14.58
N LYS A 70 -0.99 6.95 14.01
CA LYS A 70 -2.18 6.21 14.44
C LYS A 70 -1.78 4.96 15.21
N PRO A 71 -2.53 4.56 16.25
CA PRO A 71 -2.37 3.23 16.82
C PRO A 71 -2.71 2.18 15.77
N TRP A 72 -2.02 1.03 15.80
CA TRP A 72 -2.45 -0.13 15.02
C TRP A 72 -2.78 -1.32 15.88
N LEU A 73 -3.81 -2.04 15.47
CA LEU A 73 -4.19 -3.34 15.96
C LEU A 73 -3.67 -4.39 14.97
N ASP A 74 -2.96 -5.36 15.50
CA ASP A 74 -2.50 -6.53 14.76
C ASP A 74 -3.47 -7.68 15.01
N THR A 75 -4.08 -8.21 13.95
CA THR A 75 -5.09 -9.30 14.02
C THR A 75 -4.48 -10.65 13.76
#